data_AF-A0A349SD26-F1
#
_entry.id   AF-A0A349SD26-F1
#
_cell.length_a   1.000
_cell.length_b   1.000
_cell.length_c   1.000
_cell.angle_alpha   90.00
_cell.angle_beta   90.00
_cell.angle_gamma   90.00
#
_symmetry.space_group_name_H-M   'P 1'
#
loop_
_entity.id
_entity.type
_entity.pdbx_description
1 polymer ?
#
loop_
_entity_poly.entity_id
_entity_poly.type
_entity_poly.pdbx_seq_one_letter_code
_entity_poly.pdbx_strand_id
1 'polypeptide(L)'
;MKVGICGYGTVGSGTLALLQGNAKEITRKTDVEIEVYRVASRSLQVDIAGVTHSGTDPFEVANDPDVDVVVEAMGGFDPAYDVVHKALENGKHVVTANKALIAERGAALIELAEQNDVTLAYESAVAGGIPIIKALREGLAANRIDWLAGIINGTGNFILSEMMDKQREFADVLEEAQALGYAEADPTFDVEGIDAAHKLTIMASIAFGMPLAFDKTYTEGISALTPGDIGYAKELGYHI
;
A
#
# COMPACT_ATOMS: atom_id res chain seq x y z
N MET A 1 9.33 14.88 -16.65
CA MET A 1 9.73 13.80 -15.73
C MET A 1 9.17 12.50 -16.26
N LYS A 2 10.02 11.49 -16.44
CA LYS A 2 9.68 10.17 -16.97
C LYS A 2 9.48 9.17 -15.84
N VAL A 3 8.34 8.50 -15.87
CA VAL A 3 7.92 7.51 -14.86
C VAL A 3 7.94 6.12 -15.48
N GLY A 4 8.52 5.18 -14.74
CA GLY A 4 8.46 3.76 -15.01
C GLY A 4 7.52 3.05 -14.03
N ILE A 5 6.63 2.18 -14.49
CA ILE A 5 5.72 1.41 -13.60
C ILE A 5 6.10 -0.07 -13.62
N CYS A 6 6.39 -0.63 -12.45
CA CYS A 6 6.60 -2.05 -12.22
C CYS A 6 5.33 -2.66 -11.63
N GLY A 7 4.66 -3.53 -12.38
CA GLY A 7 3.36 -4.12 -12.05
C GLY A 7 2.22 -3.41 -12.77
N TYR A 8 1.40 -4.18 -13.49
CA TYR A 8 0.28 -3.67 -14.29
C TYR A 8 -1.06 -4.33 -13.91
N GLY A 9 -1.25 -4.58 -12.60
CA GLY A 9 -2.55 -4.99 -12.04
C GLY A 9 -3.46 -3.78 -11.79
N THR A 10 -4.42 -3.91 -10.86
CA THR A 10 -5.39 -2.85 -10.53
C THR A 10 -4.72 -1.51 -10.17
N VAL A 11 -3.69 -1.54 -9.32
CA VAL A 11 -2.99 -0.31 -8.88
C VAL A 11 -2.14 0.29 -10.00
N GLY A 12 -1.35 -0.52 -10.70
CA GLY A 12 -0.46 -0.05 -11.76
C GLY A 12 -1.23 0.53 -12.96
N SER A 13 -2.25 -0.17 -13.43
CA SER A 13 -3.12 0.31 -14.52
C SER A 13 -3.96 1.53 -14.11
N GLY A 14 -4.47 1.56 -12.87
CA GLY A 14 -5.15 2.73 -12.32
C GLY A 14 -4.23 3.96 -12.23
N THR A 15 -2.97 3.76 -11.84
CA THR A 15 -1.95 4.83 -11.79
C THR A 15 -1.71 5.41 -13.18
N LEU A 16 -1.51 4.55 -14.19
CA LEU A 16 -1.36 5.00 -15.58
C LEU A 16 -2.58 5.82 -16.04
N ALA A 17 -3.79 5.29 -15.82
CA ALA A 17 -5.01 5.95 -16.24
C ALA A 17 -5.20 7.32 -15.57
N LEU A 18 -4.87 7.44 -14.27
CA LEU A 18 -4.95 8.70 -13.54
C LEU A 18 -3.90 9.72 -14.01
N LEU A 19 -2.66 9.28 -14.26
CA LEU A 19 -1.60 10.17 -14.76
C LEU A 19 -1.92 10.71 -16.15
N GLN A 20 -2.36 9.84 -17.07
CA GLN A 20 -2.74 10.25 -18.42
C GLN A 20 -4.02 11.11 -18.42
N GLY A 21 -5.06 10.68 -17.68
CA GLY A 21 -6.35 11.37 -17.63
C GLY A 21 -6.29 12.75 -16.98
N ASN A 22 -5.40 12.93 -16.00
CA ASN A 22 -5.26 14.19 -15.25
C ASN A 22 -3.99 14.98 -15.60
N ALA A 23 -3.26 14.61 -16.66
CA ALA A 23 -1.97 15.22 -17.00
C ALA A 23 -1.99 16.75 -16.97
N LYS A 24 -3.01 17.38 -17.58
CA LYS A 24 -3.15 18.86 -17.59
C LYS A 24 -3.29 19.46 -16.20
N GLU A 25 -4.07 18.83 -15.32
CA GLU A 25 -4.32 19.33 -13.96
C GLU A 25 -3.11 19.09 -13.05
N ILE A 26 -2.41 17.97 -13.24
CA ILE A 26 -1.15 17.69 -12.53
C ILE A 26 -0.10 18.72 -12.93
N THR A 27 0.18 18.90 -14.23
CA THR A 27 1.15 19.88 -14.72
C THR A 27 0.82 21.29 -14.22
N ARG A 28 -0.47 21.67 -14.19
CA ARG A 28 -0.89 22.98 -13.67
C ARG A 28 -0.57 23.17 -12.18
N LYS A 29 -0.60 22.11 -11.37
CA LYS A 29 -0.37 22.17 -9.92
C LYS A 29 1.09 22.00 -9.53
N THR A 30 1.85 21.26 -10.33
CA THR A 30 3.23 20.88 -10.02
C THR A 30 4.26 21.61 -10.86
N ASP A 31 3.83 22.28 -11.95
CA ASP A 31 4.70 22.80 -13.03
C ASP A 31 5.61 21.71 -13.65
N VAL A 32 5.24 20.44 -13.49
CA VAL A 32 5.99 19.27 -13.99
C VAL A 32 5.08 18.42 -14.87
N GLU A 33 5.48 18.25 -16.13
CA GLU A 33 4.87 17.26 -17.02
C GLU A 33 5.38 15.86 -16.68
N ILE A 34 4.44 14.95 -16.45
CA ILE A 34 4.70 13.54 -16.10
C ILE A 34 4.36 12.67 -17.30
N GLU A 35 5.37 11.97 -17.81
CA GLU A 35 5.23 10.99 -18.88
C GLU A 35 5.36 9.58 -18.29
N VAL A 36 4.36 8.71 -18.48
CA VAL A 36 4.56 7.28 -18.21
C VAL A 36 5.31 6.68 -19.39
N TYR A 37 6.63 6.61 -19.22
CA TYR A 37 7.58 6.27 -20.27
C TYR A 37 7.70 4.75 -20.46
N ARG A 38 7.71 4.00 -19.35
CA ARG A 38 7.90 2.55 -19.36
C ARG A 38 6.96 1.82 -18.42
N VAL A 39 6.48 0.65 -18.82
CA VAL A 39 5.69 -0.24 -17.96
C VAL A 39 6.20 -1.67 -18.10
N ALA A 40 6.38 -2.36 -16.98
CA ALA A 40 6.74 -3.77 -16.97
C ALA A 40 5.81 -4.57 -16.05
N SER A 41 5.31 -5.72 -16.53
CA SER A 41 4.54 -6.67 -15.72
C SER A 41 4.74 -8.09 -16.22
N ARG A 42 4.89 -9.06 -15.32
CA ARG A 42 5.26 -10.46 -15.67
C ARG A 42 4.37 -11.09 -16.76
N SER A 43 3.08 -10.77 -16.73
CA SER A 43 2.08 -11.30 -17.65
C SER A 43 1.60 -10.24 -18.65
N LEU A 44 2.40 -9.23 -18.95
CA LEU A 44 2.05 -8.24 -19.96
C LEU A 44 2.05 -8.90 -21.35
N GLN A 45 0.90 -8.88 -22.02
CA GLN A 45 0.71 -9.55 -23.31
C GLN A 45 0.54 -8.59 -24.49
N VAL A 46 0.42 -7.29 -24.20
CA VAL A 46 0.13 -6.27 -25.20
C VAL A 46 0.89 -5.00 -24.91
N ASP A 47 1.14 -4.23 -25.97
CA ASP A 47 1.62 -2.87 -25.83
C ASP A 47 0.56 -1.99 -25.18
N ILE A 48 1.01 -1.09 -24.33
CA ILE A 48 0.13 -0.21 -23.58
C ILE A 48 0.02 1.12 -24.32
N ALA A 49 -1.20 1.51 -24.69
CA ALA A 49 -1.45 2.74 -25.41
C ALA A 49 -0.93 3.97 -24.64
N GLY A 50 -0.15 4.81 -25.32
CA GLY A 50 0.43 6.01 -24.73
C GLY A 50 1.60 5.75 -23.77
N VAL A 51 2.21 4.56 -23.82
CA VAL A 51 3.47 4.23 -23.14
C VAL A 51 4.51 3.90 -24.20
N THR A 52 5.71 4.47 -24.07
CA THR A 52 6.78 4.32 -25.08
C THR A 52 7.39 2.92 -25.07
N HIS A 53 7.56 2.33 -23.88
CA HIS A 53 8.13 0.99 -23.72
C HIS A 53 7.28 0.11 -22.80
N SER A 54 6.82 -1.03 -23.32
CA SER A 54 6.13 -2.09 -22.57
C SER A 54 6.97 -3.35 -22.53
N GLY A 55 7.05 -4.02 -21.40
CA GLY A 55 7.81 -5.26 -21.25
C GLY A 55 7.34 -6.14 -20.10
N THR A 56 8.05 -7.24 -19.88
CA THR A 56 7.75 -8.20 -18.82
C THR A 56 8.76 -8.20 -17.68
N ASP A 57 9.93 -7.60 -17.88
CA ASP A 57 11.00 -7.52 -16.89
C ASP A 57 11.00 -6.17 -16.15
N PRO A 58 10.65 -6.12 -14.85
CA PRO A 58 10.68 -4.89 -14.06
C PRO A 58 12.10 -4.34 -13.85
N PHE A 59 13.15 -5.16 -13.99
CA PHE A 59 14.52 -4.64 -13.92
C PHE A 59 14.88 -3.77 -15.12
N GLU A 60 14.22 -3.95 -16.26
CA GLU A 60 14.39 -3.02 -17.39
C GLU A 60 13.94 -1.62 -17.01
N VAL A 61 12.91 -1.47 -16.16
CA VAL A 61 12.46 -0.18 -15.65
C VAL A 61 13.48 0.41 -14.67
N ALA A 62 13.95 -0.39 -13.71
CA ALA A 62 14.90 0.07 -12.70
C ALA A 62 16.26 0.45 -13.30
N ASN A 63 16.69 -0.18 -14.40
CA ASN A 63 17.98 0.05 -15.05
C ASN A 63 17.93 1.08 -16.19
N ASP A 64 16.74 1.55 -16.58
CA ASP A 64 16.60 2.50 -17.68
C ASP A 64 17.14 3.88 -17.27
N PRO A 65 18.20 4.42 -17.90
CA PRO A 65 18.74 5.73 -17.55
C PRO A 65 17.76 6.87 -17.81
N ASP A 66 16.76 6.68 -18.67
CA ASP A 66 15.73 7.68 -18.98
C ASP A 66 14.60 7.72 -17.94
N VAL A 67 14.47 6.74 -17.04
CA VAL A 67 13.43 6.74 -16.00
C VAL A 67 13.90 7.55 -14.78
N ASP A 68 13.16 8.60 -14.42
CA ASP A 68 13.44 9.44 -13.24
C ASP A 68 12.83 8.84 -11.96
N VAL A 69 11.61 8.28 -12.08
CA VAL A 69 10.83 7.77 -10.96
C VAL A 69 10.28 6.37 -11.28
N VAL A 70 10.47 5.43 -10.35
CA VAL A 70 9.90 4.09 -10.43
C VAL A 70 8.68 3.99 -9.52
N VAL A 71 7.55 3.60 -10.08
CA VAL A 71 6.33 3.23 -9.34
C VAL A 71 6.32 1.71 -9.19
N GLU A 72 6.44 1.22 -7.95
CA GLU A 72 6.36 -0.21 -7.65
C GLU A 72 4.94 -0.58 -7.17
N ALA A 73 4.30 -1.44 -7.96
CA ALA A 73 2.96 -1.98 -7.77
C ALA A 73 2.90 -3.47 -8.16
N MET A 74 3.98 -4.21 -7.94
CA MET A 74 4.09 -5.64 -8.26
C MET A 74 3.49 -6.54 -7.19
N GLY A 75 3.52 -6.10 -5.92
CA GLY A 75 3.18 -6.92 -4.77
C GLY A 75 4.25 -7.99 -4.47
N GLY A 76 4.07 -8.72 -3.35
CA GLY A 76 5.03 -9.71 -2.87
C GLY A 76 6.28 -9.09 -2.23
N PHE A 77 7.26 -9.93 -1.88
CA PHE A 77 8.47 -9.50 -1.14
C PHE A 77 9.72 -9.43 -2.00
N ASP A 78 10.37 -10.56 -2.28
CA ASP A 78 11.76 -10.55 -2.78
C ASP A 78 11.92 -9.83 -4.13
N PRO A 79 11.08 -10.10 -5.16
CA PRO A 79 11.22 -9.42 -6.45
C PRO A 79 10.91 -7.91 -6.36
N ALA A 80 10.02 -7.51 -5.46
CA ALA A 80 9.72 -6.10 -5.23
C ALA A 80 10.88 -5.40 -4.53
N TYR A 81 11.45 -6.04 -3.50
CA TYR A 81 12.64 -5.53 -2.81
C TYR A 81 13.81 -5.32 -3.77
N ASP A 82 14.13 -6.32 -4.60
CA ASP A 82 15.29 -6.25 -5.50
C ASP A 82 15.14 -5.14 -6.55
N VAL A 83 13.93 -4.95 -7.10
CA VAL A 83 13.65 -3.89 -8.07
C VAL A 83 13.72 -2.51 -7.42
N VAL A 84 13.13 -2.35 -6.23
CA VAL A 84 13.19 -1.07 -5.49
C VAL A 84 14.62 -0.75 -5.10
N HIS A 85 15.35 -1.71 -4.53
CA HIS A 85 16.76 -1.55 -4.20
C HIS A 85 17.57 -1.14 -5.43
N LYS A 86 17.37 -1.81 -6.57
CA LYS A 86 18.09 -1.49 -7.80
C LYS A 86 17.76 -0.10 -8.33
N ALA A 87 16.50 0.32 -8.27
CA ALA A 87 16.09 1.66 -8.68
C ALA A 87 16.75 2.75 -7.81
N LEU A 88 16.77 2.57 -6.48
CA LEU A 88 17.41 3.49 -5.55
C LEU A 88 18.93 3.55 -5.76
N GLU A 89 19.58 2.39 -5.94
CA GLU A 89 21.03 2.31 -6.27
C GLU A 89 21.36 3.04 -7.58
N ASN A 90 20.45 3.01 -8.55
CA ASN A 90 20.60 3.72 -9.82
C ASN A 90 20.21 5.21 -9.74
N GLY A 91 20.01 5.77 -8.53
CA GLY A 91 19.71 7.18 -8.33
C GLY A 91 18.30 7.59 -8.78
N LYS A 92 17.33 6.67 -8.72
CA LYS A 92 15.92 6.94 -9.07
C LYS A 92 15.07 7.13 -7.82
N HIS A 93 14.09 8.03 -7.88
CA HIS A 93 13.06 8.08 -6.84
C HIS A 93 12.15 6.86 -6.98
N VAL A 94 11.61 6.38 -5.86
CA VAL A 94 10.68 5.24 -5.83
C VAL A 94 9.40 5.62 -5.11
N VAL A 95 8.26 5.27 -5.70
CA VAL A 95 6.94 5.31 -5.08
C VAL A 95 6.39 3.89 -5.00
N THR A 96 5.99 3.39 -3.83
CA THR A 96 5.46 2.03 -3.67
C THR A 96 4.17 1.99 -2.87
N ALA A 97 3.27 1.07 -3.22
CA ALA A 97 2.07 0.74 -2.44
C ALA A 97 2.27 -0.49 -1.53
N ASN A 98 3.48 -1.05 -1.48
CA ASN A 98 3.75 -2.34 -0.86
C ASN A 98 4.04 -2.20 0.63
N LYS A 99 2.96 -2.22 1.43
CA LYS A 99 3.00 -2.13 2.89
C LYS A 99 3.86 -3.21 3.55
N ALA A 100 3.85 -4.43 3.03
CA ALA A 100 4.54 -5.56 3.63
C ALA A 100 6.06 -5.39 3.45
N LEU A 101 6.48 -5.01 2.23
CA LEU A 101 7.85 -4.63 1.93
C LEU A 101 8.36 -3.52 2.84
N ILE A 102 7.60 -2.43 2.99
CA ILE A 102 8.00 -1.32 3.84
C ILE A 102 8.03 -1.72 5.32
N ALA A 103 6.99 -2.39 5.84
CA ALA A 103 6.91 -2.73 7.25
C ALA A 103 8.03 -3.67 7.72
N GLU A 104 8.44 -4.62 6.88
CA GLU A 104 9.41 -5.66 7.27
C GLU A 104 10.84 -5.40 6.78
N ARG A 105 11.01 -4.73 5.64
CA ARG A 105 12.32 -4.51 5.00
C ARG A 105 12.58 -3.06 4.60
N GLY A 106 11.68 -2.14 4.93
CA GLY A 106 11.79 -0.74 4.53
C GLY A 106 12.97 -0.01 5.13
N ALA A 107 13.48 -0.42 6.29
CA ALA A 107 14.60 0.26 6.96
C ALA A 107 15.85 0.36 6.06
N ALA A 108 16.26 -0.75 5.44
CA ALA A 108 17.41 -0.78 4.53
C ALA A 108 17.16 0.05 3.25
N LEU A 109 15.92 0.06 2.74
CA LEU A 109 15.56 0.84 1.54
C LEU A 109 15.52 2.34 1.83
N ILE A 110 15.05 2.74 3.01
CA ILE A 110 15.05 4.15 3.45
C ILE A 110 16.49 4.65 3.58
N GLU A 111 17.36 3.89 4.26
CA GLU A 111 18.78 4.23 4.39
C GLU A 111 19.46 4.33 3.02
N LEU A 112 19.19 3.38 2.11
CA LEU A 112 19.72 3.42 0.75
C LEU A 112 19.23 4.65 -0.04
N ALA A 113 17.97 5.04 0.11
CA ALA A 113 17.41 6.22 -0.53
C ALA A 113 18.12 7.50 -0.04
N GLU A 114 18.35 7.61 1.27
CA GLU A 114 19.10 8.73 1.87
C GLU A 114 20.55 8.78 1.38
N GLN A 115 21.24 7.63 1.28
CA GLN A 115 22.61 7.56 0.79
C GLN A 115 22.77 7.98 -0.67
N ASN A 116 21.73 7.78 -1.49
CA ASN A 116 21.74 8.13 -2.91
C ASN A 116 21.05 9.47 -3.22
N ASP A 117 20.66 10.24 -2.20
CA ASP A 117 19.95 11.53 -2.33
C ASP A 117 18.66 11.42 -3.17
N VAL A 118 17.92 10.32 -2.98
CA VAL A 118 16.65 10.04 -3.64
C VAL A 118 15.53 9.82 -2.63
N THR A 119 14.30 9.76 -3.13
CA THR A 119 13.11 9.63 -2.28
C THR A 119 12.51 8.26 -2.42
N LEU A 120 12.21 7.62 -1.28
CA LEU A 120 11.31 6.49 -1.19
C LEU A 120 9.97 6.95 -0.56
N ALA A 121 8.91 6.99 -1.35
CA ALA A 121 7.57 7.40 -0.94
C ALA A 121 6.60 6.21 -0.93
N TYR A 122 5.72 6.15 0.06
CA TYR A 122 4.86 4.98 0.30
C TYR A 122 3.49 5.33 0.91
N GLU A 123 2.92 6.48 0.55
CA GLU A 123 1.60 6.95 1.02
C GLU A 123 0.50 5.89 0.78
N SER A 124 0.43 5.34 -0.43
CA SER A 124 -0.60 4.36 -0.81
C SER A 124 -0.47 3.00 -0.10
N ALA A 125 0.63 2.76 0.63
CA ALA A 125 0.81 1.56 1.43
C ALA A 125 -0.10 1.55 2.67
N VAL A 126 -0.55 2.73 3.14
CA VAL A 126 -1.35 2.88 4.36
C VAL A 126 -2.62 3.65 4.04
N ALA A 127 -3.78 3.12 4.44
CA ALA A 127 -5.08 3.81 4.31
C ALA A 127 -5.48 4.25 2.88
N GLY A 128 -4.85 3.67 1.84
CA GLY A 128 -5.24 3.84 0.44
C GLY A 128 -5.14 5.28 -0.04
N GLY A 129 -6.29 5.94 -0.22
CA GLY A 129 -6.37 7.34 -0.69
C GLY A 129 -6.36 8.38 0.44
N ILE A 130 -6.36 7.97 1.71
CA ILE A 130 -6.29 8.89 2.85
C ILE A 130 -4.83 9.34 3.02
N PRO A 131 -4.52 10.65 3.00
CA PRO A 131 -3.15 11.16 3.04
C PRO A 131 -2.55 11.13 4.46
N ILE A 132 -2.54 9.97 5.09
CA ILE A 132 -2.19 9.80 6.50
C ILE A 132 -0.69 9.93 6.76
N ILE A 133 0.17 9.42 5.86
CA ILE A 133 1.62 9.55 5.99
C ILE A 133 2.00 11.02 5.88
N LYS A 134 1.49 11.73 4.88
CA LYS A 134 1.72 13.17 4.72
C LYS A 134 1.16 13.98 5.90
N ALA A 135 -0.02 13.63 6.42
CA ALA A 135 -0.57 14.30 7.59
C ALA A 135 0.32 14.12 8.84
N LEU A 136 0.79 12.90 9.11
CA LEU A 136 1.67 12.60 10.24
C LEU A 136 3.06 13.25 10.08
N ARG A 137 3.64 13.13 8.87
CA ARG A 137 5.02 13.56 8.59
C ARG A 137 5.16 15.07 8.43
N GLU A 138 4.24 15.71 7.70
CA GLU A 138 4.34 17.12 7.34
C GLU A 138 3.32 17.98 8.10
N GLY A 139 2.05 17.57 8.08
CA GLY A 139 0.96 18.37 8.66
C GLY A 139 1.02 18.51 10.18
N LEU A 140 1.47 17.46 10.86
CA LEU A 140 1.57 17.40 12.32
C LEU A 140 3.01 17.52 12.83
N ALA A 141 3.97 17.92 11.99
CA ALA A 141 5.38 17.99 12.36
C ALA A 141 5.70 18.84 13.60
N ALA A 142 4.84 19.81 13.95
CA ALA A 142 4.99 20.64 15.14
C ALA A 142 4.33 20.05 16.42
N ASN A 143 3.69 18.88 16.33
CA ASN A 143 2.95 18.26 17.42
C ASN A 143 3.70 17.04 17.94
N ARG A 144 3.56 16.79 19.24
CA ARG A 144 3.90 15.50 19.82
C ARG A 144 2.67 14.61 19.74
N ILE A 145 2.78 13.46 19.07
CA ILE A 145 1.71 12.48 19.00
C ILE A 145 1.79 11.59 20.24
N ASP A 146 0.72 11.53 21.02
CA ASP A 146 0.65 10.68 22.22
C ASP A 146 0.16 9.26 21.89
N TRP A 147 -0.78 9.12 20.97
CA TRP A 147 -1.32 7.85 20.50
C TRP A 147 -1.97 8.00 19.12
N LEU A 148 -2.15 6.88 18.43
CA LEU A 148 -2.91 6.77 17.20
C LEU A 148 -3.72 5.47 17.21
N ALA A 149 -4.90 5.50 16.60
CA ALA A 149 -5.77 4.35 16.42
C ALA A 149 -6.53 4.53 15.09
N GLY A 150 -6.86 3.43 14.43
CA GLY A 150 -7.60 3.52 13.18
C GLY A 150 -8.07 2.16 12.66
N ILE A 151 -9.22 2.20 11.98
CA ILE A 151 -9.72 1.09 11.17
C ILE A 151 -9.02 1.19 9.81
N ILE A 152 -8.01 0.33 9.61
CA ILE A 152 -7.10 0.41 8.47
C ILE A 152 -7.10 -0.85 7.60
N ASN A 153 -7.99 -1.81 7.88
CA ASN A 153 -8.26 -2.97 7.05
C ASN A 153 -9.74 -2.98 6.60
N GLY A 154 -9.96 -2.94 5.29
CA GLY A 154 -11.31 -2.83 4.72
C GLY A 154 -12.11 -4.13 4.83
N THR A 155 -11.48 -5.27 4.50
CA THR A 155 -12.10 -6.60 4.51
C THR A 155 -12.61 -6.98 5.89
N GLY A 156 -11.76 -6.87 6.92
CA GLY A 156 -12.12 -7.16 8.30
C GLY A 156 -13.21 -6.23 8.82
N ASN A 157 -13.14 -4.93 8.50
CA ASN A 157 -14.20 -4.00 8.89
C ASN A 157 -15.55 -4.31 8.22
N PHE A 158 -15.54 -4.72 6.95
CA PHE A 158 -16.75 -5.17 6.26
C PHE A 158 -17.34 -6.40 6.95
N ILE A 159 -16.51 -7.40 7.23
CA ILE A 159 -16.95 -8.63 7.91
C ILE A 159 -17.58 -8.31 9.27
N LEU A 160 -16.91 -7.51 10.10
CA LEU A 160 -17.44 -7.11 11.42
C LEU A 160 -18.76 -6.34 11.31
N SER A 161 -18.86 -5.42 10.35
CA SER A 161 -20.09 -4.65 10.10
C SER A 161 -21.25 -5.56 9.72
N GLU A 162 -21.01 -6.51 8.81
CA GLU A 162 -22.01 -7.46 8.35
C GLU A 162 -22.43 -8.46 9.43
N MET A 163 -21.48 -8.98 10.22
CA MET A 163 -21.78 -9.82 11.37
C MET A 163 -22.63 -9.08 12.39
N MET A 164 -22.35 -7.79 12.64
CA MET A 164 -23.09 -6.97 13.59
C MET A 164 -24.51 -6.65 13.13
N ASP A 165 -24.66 -6.20 11.88
CA ASP A 165 -25.95 -5.77 11.34
C ASP A 165 -26.90 -6.95 11.13
N LYS A 166 -26.37 -8.10 10.69
CA LYS A 166 -27.17 -9.28 10.34
C LYS A 166 -27.13 -10.39 11.38
N GLN A 167 -26.30 -10.28 12.43
CA GLN A 167 -26.11 -11.30 13.48
C GLN A 167 -25.77 -12.67 12.89
N ARG A 168 -24.75 -12.70 12.04
CA ARG A 168 -24.31 -13.90 11.29
C ARG A 168 -22.96 -14.41 11.73
N GLU A 169 -22.75 -15.70 11.54
CA GLU A 169 -21.48 -16.36 11.81
C GLU A 169 -20.38 -15.83 10.88
N PHE A 170 -19.15 -15.76 11.41
CA PHE A 170 -17.98 -15.27 10.70
C PHE A 170 -17.78 -15.97 9.34
N ALA A 171 -17.89 -17.30 9.32
CA ALA A 171 -17.67 -18.11 8.13
C ALA A 171 -18.63 -17.75 6.98
N ASP A 172 -19.91 -17.53 7.29
CA ASP A 172 -20.93 -17.19 6.29
C ASP A 172 -20.70 -15.80 5.68
N VAL A 173 -20.24 -14.85 6.50
CA VAL A 173 -19.94 -13.49 6.06
C VAL A 173 -18.65 -13.45 5.26
N LEU A 174 -17.64 -14.25 5.64
CA LEU A 174 -16.41 -14.38 4.87
C LEU A 174 -16.67 -14.94 3.47
N GLU A 175 -17.51 -15.98 3.35
CA GLU A 175 -17.90 -16.53 2.04
C GLU A 175 -18.60 -15.47 1.17
N GLU A 176 -19.49 -14.66 1.75
CA GLU A 176 -20.12 -13.55 1.04
C GLU A 176 -19.12 -12.45 0.65
N ALA A 177 -18.20 -12.09 1.53
CA ALA A 177 -17.14 -11.12 1.25
C ALA A 177 -16.28 -11.58 0.07
N GLN A 178 -15.96 -12.88 -0.01
CA GLN A 178 -15.25 -13.48 -1.14
C GLN A 178 -16.09 -13.43 -2.43
N ALA A 179 -17.37 -13.80 -2.36
CA ALA A 179 -18.27 -13.78 -3.52
C ALA A 179 -18.47 -12.37 -4.11
N LEU A 180 -18.47 -11.35 -3.25
CA LEU A 180 -18.59 -9.94 -3.64
C LEU A 180 -17.25 -9.30 -4.04
N GLY A 181 -16.13 -10.02 -3.87
CA GLY A 181 -14.78 -9.52 -4.17
C GLY A 181 -14.22 -8.53 -3.15
N TYR A 182 -14.79 -8.49 -1.94
CA TYR A 182 -14.22 -7.74 -0.81
C TYR A 182 -13.07 -8.48 -0.12
N ALA A 183 -13.07 -9.82 -0.17
CA ALA A 183 -11.99 -10.67 0.36
C ALA A 183 -11.36 -11.51 -0.75
N GLU A 184 -10.05 -11.75 -0.66
CA GLU A 184 -9.36 -12.67 -1.57
C GLU A 184 -9.64 -14.14 -1.21
N ALA A 185 -9.24 -15.06 -2.11
CA ALA A 185 -9.40 -16.50 -1.89
C ALA A 185 -8.63 -16.99 -0.65
N ASP A 186 -7.46 -16.41 -0.37
CA ASP A 186 -6.74 -16.54 0.88
C ASP A 186 -6.85 -15.21 1.66
N PRO A 187 -7.78 -15.10 2.62
CA PRO A 187 -8.02 -13.86 3.36
C PRO A 187 -7.14 -13.73 4.61
N THR A 188 -6.17 -14.63 4.82
CA THR A 188 -5.40 -14.75 6.08
C THR A 188 -4.82 -13.41 6.53
N PHE A 189 -4.27 -12.64 5.59
CA PHE A 189 -3.67 -11.34 5.90
C PHE A 189 -4.67 -10.33 6.48
N ASP A 190 -5.92 -10.39 6.04
CA ASP A 190 -6.97 -9.49 6.49
C ASP A 190 -7.56 -9.96 7.82
N VAL A 191 -7.95 -11.23 7.90
CA VAL A 191 -8.74 -11.75 9.03
C VAL A 191 -7.89 -12.07 10.27
N GLU A 192 -6.58 -12.29 10.10
CA GLU A 192 -5.64 -12.50 11.20
C GLU A 192 -4.89 -11.20 11.60
N GLY A 193 -5.27 -10.06 11.02
CA GLY A 193 -4.78 -8.74 11.43
C GLY A 193 -3.38 -8.36 10.90
N ILE A 194 -2.78 -9.17 10.03
CA ILE A 194 -1.43 -8.95 9.49
C ILE A 194 -1.37 -7.66 8.65
N ASP A 195 -2.35 -7.43 7.77
CA ASP A 195 -2.44 -6.21 6.95
C ASP A 195 -2.56 -4.95 7.82
N ALA A 196 -3.39 -5.00 8.86
CA ALA A 196 -3.54 -3.90 9.81
C ALA A 196 -2.22 -3.66 10.57
N ALA A 197 -1.52 -4.71 10.95
CA ALA A 197 -0.26 -4.63 11.66
C ALA A 197 0.89 -4.08 10.79
N HIS A 198 0.97 -4.42 9.50
CA HIS A 198 1.90 -3.79 8.56
C HIS A 198 1.66 -2.28 8.49
N LYS A 199 0.40 -1.87 8.30
CA LYS A 199 0.01 -0.46 8.22
C LYS A 199 0.29 0.29 9.53
N LEU A 200 -0.06 -0.32 10.67
CA LEU A 200 0.18 0.24 11.99
C LEU A 200 1.67 0.42 12.27
N THR A 201 2.52 -0.54 11.87
CA THR A 201 3.97 -0.45 12.03
C THR A 201 4.54 0.76 11.29
N ILE A 202 4.08 0.99 10.05
CA ILE A 202 4.48 2.14 9.25
C ILE A 202 4.00 3.45 9.91
N MET A 203 2.74 3.52 10.31
CA MET A 203 2.17 4.70 10.97
C MET A 203 2.89 5.03 12.28
N ALA A 204 3.17 4.02 13.12
CA ALA A 204 3.86 4.18 14.39
C ALA A 204 5.30 4.68 14.21
N SER A 205 6.03 4.12 13.23
CA SER A 205 7.38 4.56 12.90
C SER A 205 7.42 6.06 12.56
N ILE A 206 6.49 6.54 11.72
CA ILE A 206 6.38 7.95 11.35
C ILE A 206 5.93 8.81 12.52
N ALA A 207 4.87 8.41 13.22
CA ALA A 207 4.25 9.21 14.27
C ALA A 207 5.16 9.41 15.49
N PHE A 208 5.95 8.40 15.84
CA PHE A 208 6.80 8.41 17.04
C PHE A 208 8.29 8.54 16.73
N GLY A 209 8.69 8.64 15.45
CA GLY A 209 10.09 8.76 15.05
C GLY A 209 10.94 7.55 15.44
N MET A 210 10.36 6.34 15.35
CA MET A 210 11.02 5.09 15.75
C MET A 210 11.30 4.18 14.55
N PRO A 211 12.27 3.25 14.64
CA PRO A 211 12.51 2.27 13.58
C PRO A 211 11.27 1.39 13.31
N LEU A 212 11.17 0.90 12.07
CA LEU A 212 10.20 -0.12 11.69
C LEU A 212 10.50 -1.41 12.47
N ALA A 213 9.50 -1.96 13.15
CA ALA A 213 9.65 -3.12 14.03
C ALA A 213 8.39 -4.01 13.99
N PHE A 214 8.05 -4.51 12.80
CA PHE A 214 6.86 -5.33 12.59
C PHE A 214 6.85 -6.60 13.46
N ASP A 215 8.01 -7.21 13.68
CA ASP A 215 8.22 -8.39 14.54
C ASP A 215 7.81 -8.15 16.01
N LYS A 216 7.66 -6.88 16.42
CA LYS A 216 7.24 -6.48 17.77
C LYS A 216 5.78 -6.02 17.83
N THR A 217 5.08 -6.01 16.71
CA THR A 217 3.67 -5.61 16.64
C THR A 217 2.80 -6.80 17.03
N TYR A 218 2.02 -6.66 18.10
CA TYR A 218 1.04 -7.66 18.50
C TYR A 218 -0.10 -7.72 17.46
N THR A 219 -0.51 -8.94 17.10
CA THR A 219 -1.55 -9.20 16.11
C THR A 219 -2.54 -10.21 16.64
N GLU A 220 -3.82 -9.87 16.56
CA GLU A 220 -4.93 -10.79 16.82
C GLU A 220 -6.01 -10.56 15.75
N GLY A 221 -6.54 -11.65 15.23
CA GLY A 221 -7.54 -11.67 14.18
C GLY A 221 -8.98 -11.52 14.68
N ILE A 222 -9.90 -11.57 13.73
CA ILE A 222 -11.36 -11.54 13.96
C ILE A 222 -12.02 -12.91 13.79
N SER A 223 -11.27 -13.93 13.38
CA SER A 223 -11.79 -15.25 13.01
C SER A 223 -12.43 -16.03 14.17
N ALA A 224 -12.08 -15.69 15.41
CA ALA A 224 -12.65 -16.30 16.62
C ALA A 224 -13.91 -15.60 17.14
N LEU A 225 -14.30 -14.46 16.56
CA LEU A 225 -15.48 -13.72 17.03
C LEU A 225 -16.77 -14.43 16.65
N THR A 226 -17.70 -14.45 17.59
CA THR A 226 -19.02 -15.06 17.42
C THR A 226 -20.13 -14.00 17.39
N PRO A 227 -21.31 -14.31 16.85
CA PRO A 227 -22.48 -13.44 16.98
C PRO A 227 -22.84 -13.14 18.43
N GLY A 228 -22.59 -14.08 19.34
CA GLY A 228 -22.79 -13.90 20.78
C GLY A 228 -21.92 -12.79 21.35
N ASP A 229 -20.64 -12.75 21.00
CA ASP A 229 -19.71 -11.69 21.43
C ASP A 229 -20.18 -10.32 20.96
N ILE A 230 -20.60 -10.22 19.69
CA ILE A 230 -21.10 -8.98 19.09
C ILE A 230 -22.43 -8.56 19.75
N GLY A 231 -23.31 -9.52 20.02
CA GLY A 231 -24.58 -9.29 20.72
C GLY A 231 -24.36 -8.71 22.12
N TYR A 232 -23.47 -9.30 22.91
CA TYR A 232 -23.14 -8.79 24.24
C TYR A 232 -22.45 -7.43 24.20
N ALA A 233 -21.53 -7.20 23.25
CA ALA A 233 -20.91 -5.90 23.06
C ALA A 233 -21.97 -4.81 22.81
N LYS A 234 -22.95 -5.10 21.94
CA LYS A 234 -24.06 -4.19 21.62
C LYS A 234 -24.96 -3.91 22.82
N GLU A 235 -25.31 -4.92 23.62
CA GLU A 235 -26.08 -4.73 24.86
C GLU A 235 -25.36 -3.84 25.87
N LEU A 236 -24.02 -3.91 25.90
CA LEU A 236 -23.17 -3.09 26.75
C LEU A 236 -22.90 -1.68 26.17
N GLY A 237 -23.38 -1.37 24.96
CA GLY A 237 -23.21 -0.08 24.30
C GLY A 237 -21.88 0.08 23.55
N TYR A 238 -21.24 -1.03 23.18
CA TYR A 238 -19.98 -1.07 22.43
C TYR A 238 -20.17 -1.62 21.01
N HIS A 239 -19.18 -1.33 20.17
CA HIS A 239 -19.00 -1.93 18.85
C HIS A 239 -17.69 -2.69 18.83
N ILE A 240 -17.65 -3.75 18.02
CA ILE A 240 -16.44 -4.48 17.65
C ILE A 240 -16.14 -4.10 16.20
#